data_AF-A0AA35QQF9-F1
#
_entry.id   AF-A0AA35QQF9-F1
#
_cell.length_a   1.000
_cell.length_b   1.000
_cell.length_c   1.000
_cell.angle_alpha   90.00
_cell.angle_beta   90.00
_cell.angle_gamma   90.00
#
_symmetry.space_group_name_H-M   'P 1'
#
loop_
_entity.id
_entity.type
_entity.pdbx_description
1 polymer ?
#
loop_
_entity_poly.entity_id
_entity_poly.type
_entity_poly.pdbx_seq_one_letter_code
_entity_poly.pdbx_strand_id
1 'polypeptide(L)'
;KFQAFLRLNFCNQNQNRSSDNSTCKVCPLQWQLHRDKCYWSSENIKSWNESQRDCSTRDSQLLVIQDKEELDFIESITKNSKYWIGLSLLKSKKKWMWITGFQLDQSLFPEPNYAEGNSCAAIRYKIIYERCSTALRWICQKGPLLL
;
A
#
# COMPACT_ATOMS: atom_id res chain seq x y z
N LYS A 1 5.10 -29.65 -7.91
CA LYS A 1 3.72 -30.15 -7.63
C LYS A 1 2.81 -29.05 -7.08
N PHE A 2 3.19 -28.32 -6.01
CA PHE A 2 2.36 -27.25 -5.42
C PHE A 2 2.15 -26.02 -6.32
N GLN A 3 3.20 -25.47 -6.94
CA GLN A 3 3.07 -24.32 -7.87
C GLN A 3 2.16 -24.61 -9.07
N ALA A 4 2.23 -25.82 -9.65
CA ALA A 4 1.33 -26.24 -10.73
C ALA A 4 -0.14 -26.28 -10.29
N PHE A 5 -0.40 -26.73 -9.06
CA PHE A 5 -1.75 -26.70 -8.47
C PHE A 5 -2.25 -25.26 -8.26
N LEU A 6 -1.41 -24.36 -7.72
CA LEU A 6 -1.77 -22.96 -7.58
C LEU A 6 -2.08 -22.32 -8.95
N ARG A 7 -1.28 -22.63 -9.97
CA ARG A 7 -1.46 -22.08 -11.31
C ARG A 7 -2.79 -22.50 -11.95
N LEU A 8 -3.14 -23.78 -11.84
CA LEU A 8 -4.40 -24.30 -12.38
C LEU A 8 -5.65 -23.69 -11.71
N ASN A 9 -5.59 -23.41 -10.40
CA ASN A 9 -6.76 -22.92 -9.66
C ASN A 9 -6.89 -21.39 -9.66
N PHE A 10 -5.78 -20.65 -9.58
CA PHE A 10 -5.82 -19.19 -9.38
C PHE A 10 -5.55 -18.38 -10.66
N CYS A 11 -4.95 -18.97 -11.70
CA CYS A 11 -4.63 -18.26 -12.95
C CYS A 11 -5.66 -18.53 -14.06
N ASN A 12 -6.14 -19.77 -14.19
CA ASN A 12 -7.04 -20.18 -15.28
C ASN A 12 -8.49 -19.68 -15.13
N GLN A 13 -8.85 -19.06 -14.00
CA GLN A 13 -10.22 -18.56 -13.77
C GLN A 13 -10.42 -17.08 -14.14
N ASN A 14 -9.36 -16.31 -14.41
CA ASN A 14 -9.45 -14.87 -14.71
C ASN A 14 -8.75 -14.44 -16.01
N GLN A 15 -8.33 -15.38 -16.86
CA GLN A 15 -7.78 -15.06 -18.17
C GLN A 15 -8.85 -15.32 -19.24
N ASN A 16 -9.51 -14.24 -19.68
CA ASN A 16 -9.98 -14.20 -21.05
C ASN A 16 -8.79 -14.53 -21.93
N ARG A 17 -8.96 -15.60 -22.71
CA ARG A 17 -7.98 -16.28 -23.55
C ARG A 17 -7.21 -15.30 -24.44
N SER A 18 -6.15 -14.68 -23.93
CA SER A 18 -5.14 -14.02 -24.74
C SER A 18 -3.87 -14.84 -24.67
N SER A 19 -3.44 -15.27 -25.84
CA SER A 19 -2.14 -15.84 -26.12
C SER A 19 -1.07 -14.83 -25.73
N ASP A 20 -0.55 -14.91 -24.51
CA ASP A 20 0.69 -14.26 -24.20
C ASP A 20 1.45 -15.01 -23.12
N ASN A 21 2.76 -14.94 -23.20
CA ASN A 21 3.73 -15.56 -22.32
C ASN A 21 3.74 -14.89 -20.91
N SER A 22 2.55 -14.55 -20.40
CA SER A 22 2.33 -13.76 -19.20
C SER A 22 2.51 -14.61 -17.95
N THR A 23 3.49 -14.24 -17.14
CA THR A 23 3.76 -14.86 -15.84
C THR A 23 2.54 -14.71 -14.93
N CYS A 24 2.03 -15.81 -14.39
CA CYS A 24 0.87 -15.72 -13.52
C CYS A 24 1.25 -15.10 -12.17
N LYS A 25 0.50 -14.09 -11.74
CA LYS A 25 0.69 -13.37 -10.48
C LYS A 25 -0.42 -13.75 -9.51
N VAL A 26 -0.07 -14.18 -8.31
CA VAL A 26 -1.03 -14.55 -7.27
C VAL A 26 -0.70 -13.85 -5.96
N CYS A 27 -1.74 -13.36 -5.27
CA CYS A 27 -1.63 -12.76 -3.94
C CYS A 27 -2.12 -13.73 -2.86
N PRO A 28 -1.65 -13.59 -1.61
CA PRO A 28 -2.20 -14.38 -0.50
C PRO A 28 -3.71 -14.14 -0.32
N LEU A 29 -4.38 -15.06 0.38
CA LEU A 29 -5.80 -14.92 0.68
C LEU A 29 -6.08 -13.59 1.40
N GLN A 30 -7.16 -12.91 1.03
CA GLN A 30 -7.56 -11.57 1.51
C GLN A 30 -6.66 -10.41 1.06
N TRP A 31 -5.67 -10.66 0.21
CA TRP A 31 -4.91 -9.61 -0.46
C TRP A 31 -5.46 -9.40 -1.87
N GLN A 32 -5.61 -8.14 -2.25
CA GLN A 32 -6.08 -7.75 -3.58
C GLN A 32 -4.89 -7.61 -4.51
N LEU A 33 -4.91 -8.27 -5.66
CA LEU A 33 -3.92 -8.08 -6.73
C LEU A 33 -4.31 -6.87 -7.57
N HIS A 34 -3.38 -5.93 -7.74
CA HIS A 34 -3.49 -4.88 -8.74
C HIS A 34 -2.11 -4.61 -9.33
N ARG A 35 -1.99 -4.78 -10.66
CA ARG A 35 -0.72 -4.76 -11.42
C ARG A 35 0.30 -5.76 -10.85
N ASP A 36 1.38 -5.25 -10.26
CA ASP A 36 2.53 -5.99 -9.73
C ASP A 36 2.62 -5.97 -8.20
N LYS A 37 1.50 -5.71 -7.54
CA LYS A 37 1.43 -5.58 -6.08
C LYS A 37 0.20 -6.26 -5.51
N CYS A 38 0.37 -6.78 -4.31
CA CYS A 38 -0.66 -7.30 -3.43
C CYS A 38 -0.93 -6.31 -2.32
N TYR A 39 -2.20 -6.00 -2.05
CA TYR A 39 -2.62 -5.04 -1.05
C TYR A 39 -3.52 -5.67 0.00
N TRP A 40 -3.27 -5.38 1.27
CA TRP A 40 -4.12 -5.79 2.38
C TRP A 40 -4.48 -4.58 3.23
N SER A 41 -5.77 -4.37 3.45
CA SER A 41 -6.30 -3.30 4.30
C SER A 41 -6.71 -3.87 5.64
N SER A 42 -6.29 -3.22 6.72
CA SER A 42 -6.67 -3.62 8.07
C SER A 42 -8.13 -3.28 8.38
N GLU A 43 -8.78 -4.13 9.17
CA GLU A 43 -10.06 -3.79 9.80
C GLU A 43 -9.85 -3.05 11.13
N ASN A 44 -8.79 -3.43 11.85
CA ASN A 44 -8.35 -2.85 13.11
C ASN A 44 -7.68 -1.48 12.92
N ILE A 45 -7.56 -0.73 14.01
CA ILE A 45 -6.87 0.56 14.06
C ILE A 45 -5.61 0.49 14.94
N LYS A 46 -4.53 1.15 14.51
CA LYS A 46 -3.22 1.18 15.20
C LYS A 46 -2.51 2.52 14.95
N SER A 47 -1.52 2.86 15.78
CA SER A 47 -0.61 3.97 15.48
C SER A 47 0.23 3.66 14.25
N TRP A 48 0.80 4.69 13.60
CA TRP A 48 1.57 4.51 12.37
C TRP A 48 2.75 3.53 12.54
N ASN A 49 3.47 3.63 13.65
CA ASN A 49 4.59 2.73 13.97
C ASN A 49 4.14 1.29 14.21
N GLU A 50 3.01 1.09 14.88
CA GLU A 50 2.46 -0.25 15.11
C GLU A 50 1.93 -0.86 13.82
N SER A 51 1.31 -0.06 12.95
CA SER A 51 0.90 -0.46 11.61
C SER A 51 2.08 -0.87 10.74
N GLN A 52 3.19 -0.14 10.79
CA GLN A 52 4.42 -0.50 10.09
C GLN A 52 4.94 -1.87 10.57
N ARG A 53 5.00 -2.09 11.89
CA ARG A 53 5.41 -3.37 12.47
C ARG A 53 4.48 -4.51 12.05
N ASP A 54 3.17 -4.30 12.06
CA ASP A 54 2.21 -5.31 11.60
C ASP A 54 2.46 -5.70 10.15
N CYS A 55 2.68 -4.73 9.25
CA CYS A 55 3.04 -5.05 7.87
C CYS A 55 4.35 -5.86 7.80
N SER A 56 5.37 -5.50 8.59
CA SER A 56 6.62 -6.28 8.64
C SER A 56 6.41 -7.72 9.10
N THR A 57 5.54 -7.97 10.08
CA THR A 57 5.20 -9.35 10.52
C THR A 57 4.48 -10.17 9.45
N ARG A 58 3.98 -9.54 8.38
CA ARG A 58 3.30 -10.18 7.23
C ARG A 58 4.22 -10.31 6.00
N ASP A 59 5.53 -10.15 6.19
CA ASP A 59 6.54 -10.07 5.14
C ASP A 59 6.17 -9.02 4.09
N SER A 60 5.75 -7.85 4.58
CA SER A 60 5.23 -6.75 3.77
C SER A 60 5.65 -5.40 4.36
N GLN A 61 5.21 -4.33 3.74
CA GLN A 61 5.50 -2.96 4.18
C GLN A 61 4.25 -2.09 4.07
N LEU A 62 4.22 -0.93 4.74
CA LEU A 62 3.13 0.02 4.51
C LEU A 62 3.12 0.46 3.03
N LEU A 63 1.93 0.77 2.52
CA LEU A 63 1.71 1.21 1.14
C LEU A 63 2.65 2.34 0.72
N VAL A 64 3.31 2.18 -0.43
CA VAL A 64 4.12 3.22 -1.08
C VAL A 64 3.54 3.45 -2.46
N ILE A 65 2.91 4.61 -2.63
CA ILE A 65 2.22 4.99 -3.85
C ILE A 65 3.25 5.46 -4.87
N GLN A 66 3.25 4.86 -6.05
CA GLN A 66 4.22 5.11 -7.11
C GLN A 66 3.71 6.11 -8.14
N ASP A 67 2.40 6.11 -8.42
CA ASP A 67 1.80 6.94 -9.45
C ASP A 67 0.33 7.23 -9.15
N LYS A 68 -0.29 8.04 -10.02
CA LYS A 68 -1.69 8.46 -9.90
C LYS A 68 -2.68 7.31 -10.10
N GLU A 69 -2.38 6.34 -10.96
CA GLU A 69 -3.29 5.21 -11.19
C GLU A 69 -3.34 4.31 -9.93
N GLU A 70 -2.19 4.10 -9.28
CA GLU A 70 -2.16 3.40 -7.99
C GLU A 70 -2.94 4.17 -6.92
N LEU A 71 -2.83 5.50 -6.88
CA LEU A 71 -3.65 6.32 -5.97
C LEU A 71 -5.15 6.09 -6.20
N ASP A 72 -5.61 6.17 -7.46
CA ASP A 72 -7.02 6.00 -7.82
C ASP A 72 -7.53 4.59 -7.44
N PHE A 73 -6.71 3.56 -7.66
CA PHE A 73 -7.03 2.19 -7.21
C PHE A 73 -7.19 2.11 -5.69
N ILE A 74 -6.25 2.68 -4.93
CA ILE A 74 -6.31 2.65 -3.46
C ILE A 74 -7.54 3.41 -2.93
N GLU A 75 -7.90 4.53 -3.56
CA GLU A 75 -9.11 5.27 -3.21
C GLU A 75 -10.38 4.43 -3.42
N SER A 76 -10.43 3.63 -4.50
CA SER A 76 -11.56 2.76 -4.78
C SER A 76 -11.79 1.67 -3.70
N ILE A 77 -10.72 1.17 -3.07
CA ILE A 77 -10.81 0.11 -2.06
C ILE A 77 -10.94 0.64 -0.61
N THR A 78 -10.58 1.90 -0.36
CA THR A 78 -10.61 2.49 0.99
C THR A 78 -11.97 3.07 1.41
N LYS A 79 -12.91 3.25 0.46
CA LYS A 79 -14.32 3.61 0.71
C LYS A 79 -14.49 4.72 1.75
N ASN A 80 -13.74 5.82 1.61
CA ASN A 80 -13.82 7.03 2.43
C ASN A 80 -13.30 6.90 3.88
N SER A 81 -12.77 5.73 4.27
CA SER A 81 -12.10 5.52 5.55
C SER A 81 -10.65 6.00 5.48
N LYS A 82 -10.09 6.39 6.63
CA LYS A 82 -8.69 6.82 6.73
C LYS A 82 -7.76 5.61 6.92
N TYR A 83 -6.72 5.52 6.10
CA TYR A 83 -5.70 4.48 6.22
C TYR A 83 -4.29 5.06 6.26
N TRP A 84 -3.47 4.62 7.21
CA TRP A 84 -2.03 4.85 7.20
C TRP A 84 -1.37 4.28 5.94
N ILE A 85 -0.44 5.07 5.41
CA ILE A 85 0.45 4.70 4.30
C ILE A 85 1.91 4.91 4.74
N GLY A 86 2.85 4.41 3.97
CA GLY A 86 4.27 4.40 4.30
C GLY A 86 4.98 5.75 4.15
N LEU A 87 4.30 6.87 4.42
CA LEU A 87 4.82 8.22 4.27
C LEU A 87 4.81 8.94 5.62
N SER A 88 5.92 9.59 5.98
CA SER A 88 6.06 10.30 7.26
C SER A 88 6.89 11.57 7.13
N LEU A 89 6.67 12.54 8.03
CA LEU A 89 7.47 13.75 8.08
C LEU A 89 8.76 13.48 8.86
N LEU A 90 9.91 13.57 8.16
CA LEU A 90 11.21 13.45 8.80
C LEU A 90 11.59 14.78 9.47
N LYS A 91 11.44 14.85 10.80
CA LYS A 91 11.71 16.05 11.63
C LYS A 91 13.01 16.77 11.28
N SER A 92 14.11 16.03 11.16
CA SER A 92 15.45 16.60 10.94
C SER A 92 15.60 17.31 9.61
N LYS A 93 14.86 16.87 8.58
CA LYS A 93 14.94 17.42 7.22
C LYS A 93 13.75 18.30 6.84
N LYS A 94 12.71 18.35 7.67
CA LYS A 94 11.40 18.96 7.35
C LYS A 94 10.89 18.52 5.97
N LYS A 95 10.99 17.22 5.69
CA LYS A 95 10.67 16.61 4.39
C LYS A 95 9.83 15.37 4.56
N TRP A 96 8.88 15.16 3.66
CA TRP A 96 8.11 13.94 3.55
C TRP A 96 8.92 12.83 2.90
N MET A 97 9.03 11.71 3.62
CA MET A 97 9.85 10.56 3.23
C MET A 97 9.00 9.29 3.23
N TRP A 98 9.10 8.53 2.15
CA TRP A 98 8.60 7.17 2.11
C TRP A 98 9.46 6.26 2.98
N ILE A 99 8.89 5.18 3.50
CA ILE A 99 9.62 4.14 4.24
C ILE A 99 10.73 3.46 3.43
N THR A 100 10.72 3.62 2.10
CA THR A 100 11.78 3.20 1.18
C THR A 100 13.00 4.12 1.18
N GLY A 101 12.92 5.27 1.84
CA GLY A 101 13.97 6.29 1.87
C GLY A 101 13.90 7.31 0.73
N PHE A 102 12.97 7.17 -0.21
CA PHE A 102 12.73 8.16 -1.25
C PHE A 102 11.91 9.34 -0.73
N GLN A 103 12.25 10.55 -1.18
CA GLN A 103 11.48 11.76 -0.89
C GLN A 103 10.16 11.74 -1.68
N LEU A 104 9.09 12.30 -1.11
CA LEU A 104 7.84 12.51 -1.83
C LEU A 104 8.06 13.41 -3.05
N ASP A 105 7.56 12.99 -4.21
CA ASP A 105 7.44 13.85 -5.38
C ASP A 105 6.23 14.78 -5.21
N GLN A 106 6.53 16.06 -4.99
CA GLN A 106 5.51 17.09 -4.74
C GLN A 106 4.69 17.42 -5.99
N SER A 107 5.17 17.06 -7.19
CA SER A 107 4.40 17.23 -8.43
C SER A 107 3.21 16.27 -8.50
N LEU A 108 3.34 15.09 -7.89
CA LEU A 108 2.28 14.09 -7.79
C LEU A 108 1.37 14.35 -6.58
N PHE A 109 1.94 14.88 -5.50
CA PHE A 109 1.24 15.08 -4.23
C PHE A 109 1.61 16.44 -3.61
N PRO A 110 0.75 17.48 -3.74
CA PRO A 110 1.02 18.79 -3.17
C PRO A 110 1.25 18.70 -1.66
N GLU A 111 2.36 19.28 -1.19
CA GLU A 111 2.70 19.30 0.22
C GLU A 111 1.66 20.10 1.01
N PRO A 112 1.17 19.60 2.15
CA PRO A 112 0.33 20.40 3.02
C PRO A 112 1.15 21.50 3.71
N ASN A 113 0.66 22.73 3.68
CA ASN A 113 1.34 23.91 4.23
C ASN A 113 1.66 23.85 5.74
N TYR A 114 1.10 22.89 6.49
CA TYR A 114 1.28 22.77 7.94
C TYR A 114 1.32 21.32 8.39
N ALA A 115 2.52 20.74 8.51
CA ALA A 115 2.71 19.49 9.24
C ALA A 115 3.58 19.76 10.47
N GLU A 116 3.06 19.46 11.66
CA GLU A 116 3.84 19.51 12.90
C GLU A 116 4.89 18.40 12.89
N GLY A 117 5.96 18.54 13.69
CA GLY A 117 7.09 17.61 13.64
C GLY A 117 6.72 16.12 13.81
N ASN A 118 5.59 15.76 14.40
CA ASN A 118 5.19 14.37 14.63
C ASN A 118 4.03 13.89 13.71
N SER A 119 4.04 14.33 12.46
CA SER A 119 3.02 13.98 11.48
C SER A 119 3.40 12.78 10.58
N CYS A 120 2.43 11.90 10.38
CA CYS A 120 2.47 10.76 9.47
C CYS A 120 1.34 10.88 8.45
N ALA A 121 1.47 10.27 7.27
CA ALA A 121 0.50 10.42 6.20
C ALA A 121 -0.50 9.26 6.15
N ALA A 122 -1.75 9.61 5.85
CA ALA A 122 -2.84 8.68 5.61
C ALA A 122 -3.56 9.02 4.30
N ILE A 123 -4.42 8.13 3.82
CA ILE A 123 -5.29 8.35 2.66
C ILE A 123 -6.77 8.30 3.06
N ARG A 124 -7.60 9.19 2.48
CA ARG A 124 -9.07 9.18 2.61
C ARG A 124 -9.82 9.45 1.29
N TYR A 125 -9.14 10.10 0.33
CA TYR A 125 -9.55 10.65 -1.00
C TYR A 125 -8.38 11.40 -1.68
N LYS A 126 -7.37 11.66 -0.87
CA LYS A 126 -6.08 12.26 -1.17
C LYS A 126 -5.18 11.91 0.00
N ILE A 127 -3.90 12.20 -0.15
CA ILE A 127 -2.97 12.17 0.98
C ILE A 127 -3.38 13.26 1.99
N ILE A 128 -3.54 12.84 3.23
CA ILE A 128 -3.76 13.67 4.42
C ILE A 128 -2.68 13.35 5.45
N TYR A 129 -2.59 14.15 6.50
CA TYR A 129 -1.61 13.95 7.56
C TYR A 129 -2.30 14.02 8.92
N GLU A 130 -1.77 13.24 9.85
CA GLU A 130 -2.29 13.07 11.20
C GLU A 130 -1.11 12.88 12.15
N ARG A 131 -1.32 13.06 13.46
CA ARG A 131 -0.29 12.72 14.44
C ARG A 131 0.02 11.23 14.34
N CYS A 132 1.30 10.85 14.29
CA CYS A 132 1.71 9.45 14.13
C CYS A 132 1.15 8.50 15.23
N SER A 133 0.78 9.06 16.39
CA SER A 133 0.17 8.33 17.50
C SER A 133 -1.34 8.07 17.33
N THR A 134 -1.99 8.70 16.35
CA THR A 134 -3.43 8.49 16.08
C THR A 134 -3.67 7.04 15.64
N ALA A 135 -4.73 6.42 16.16
CA ALA A 135 -5.12 5.08 15.75
C ALA A 135 -5.97 5.16 14.46
N LEU A 136 -5.43 4.66 13.35
CA LEU A 136 -6.14 4.54 12.07
C LEU A 136 -5.99 3.12 11.53
N ARG A 137 -6.81 2.77 10.54
CA ARG A 137 -6.57 1.58 9.73
C ARG A 137 -5.27 1.78 8.93
N TRP A 138 -4.74 0.73 8.33
CA TRP A 138 -3.51 0.82 7.52
C TRP A 138 -3.57 -0.12 6.32
N ILE A 139 -2.76 0.17 5.31
CA ILE A 139 -2.62 -0.66 4.12
C ILE A 139 -1.20 -1.19 4.05
N CYS A 140 -1.08 -2.51 3.94
CA CYS A 140 0.17 -3.19 3.64
C CYS A 140 0.26 -3.53 2.15
N GLN A 141 1.48 -3.51 1.61
CA GLN A 141 1.80 -3.93 0.25
C GLN A 141 2.94 -4.95 0.23
N LYS A 142 2.92 -5.86 -0.74
CA LYS A 142 4.07 -6.71 -1.12
C LYS A 142 3.96 -7.18 -2.57
N GLY A 143 5.03 -7.77 -3.10
CA GLY A 143 5.01 -8.37 -4.43
C GLY A 143 4.15 -9.65 -4.50
N PRO A 144 3.56 -9.97 -5.66
CA PRO A 144 2.87 -11.22 -5.89
C PRO A 144 3.83 -12.40 -6.01
N LEU A 145 3.31 -13.61 -5.77
CA LEU A 145 3.98 -14.84 -6.15
C LEU A 145 3.86 -15.03 -7.66
N LEU A 146 5.00 -15.25 -8.32
CA LEU A 146 5.08 -15.58 -9.74
C LEU A 146 5.02 -17.10 -9.93
N LEU A 147 4.10 -17.57 -10.79
CA LEU A 147 3.82 -18.99 -11.08
C LEU A 147 3.94 -19.34 -12.57
#